data_AF-A0A0W0CBS5-F1
#
_entry.id   AF-A0A0W0CBS5-F1
#
_cell.length_a   1.000
_cell.length_b   1.000
_cell.length_c   1.000
_cell.angle_alpha   90.00
_cell.angle_beta   90.00
_cell.angle_gamma   90.00
#
_symmetry.space_group_name_H-M   'P 1'
#
loop_
_entity.id
_entity.type
_entity.pdbx_description
1 polymer ?
#
loop_
_entity_poly.entity_id
_entity_poly.type
_entity_poly.pdbx_seq_one_letter_code
_entity_poly.pdbx_strand_id
1 'polypeptide(L)'
;MRDVSTSEENQYSTLTSDEILKHRSDADTSGEDEKYYKEETVNIIDTNDVEPSSDEEDHDDKHEKFKRKGTFAYLWYRIVDFLEVKQIDDDGKVTESQSVLQTFLYNDDLKPVDKARRVWTWKEYIFFWISGAFNVNTWQISATGLQLGLNWWQTWICIWVGYSFVAVFLVAGSRIGNIYHISFPIASRVAFGTYFSIWIVLNRVVMACVWFSTLAYLGGDCVQLMLMSIFGNNLNKKMGDTIPNPNLTNFQFMCFMLFWAVSLPFLWFPPHKLRFIFAIKSAITPFAAFGFLIWTLKKAHGHLALGSLNGGDKISQSVLAWSVVRSIISALDNFSTLILNAPDFSRFAKTPKSSIYSQLFILPICYAVISLIGILSASAAYKLYGVNYWNPLDILNRYLEHYTSGNRAGVFLISFAFAFDQLGANLSGNAIPAGTDMTALLPKFINIRRGSYLCACIALVICPWNLMASSSKFTTALGAYAVFLSAIAGVISADYFVVRKGYVNVFHCYTNKPDSYYMYNRYGTNWRAVCGYIVGIAPNFAGFLGSIDVHVPIGAMKVYYLNYFIGYLVAGLVYLVLVYYFPVKGVPHNAKLTDRVWYEEWIEVEDFRNQREAFEKYGDASMSESKLSA
;
A
#
# COMPACT_ATOMS: atom_id res chain seq x y z
N MET A 1 69.88 -28.15 24.54
CA MET A 1 70.60 -26.86 24.50
C MET A 1 69.73 -25.88 23.73
N ARG A 2 69.27 -24.81 24.40
CA ARG A 2 68.46 -23.64 23.94
C ARG A 2 66.93 -23.78 23.92
N ASP A 3 66.32 -23.48 25.07
CA ASP A 3 65.43 -22.33 25.40
C ASP A 3 64.77 -21.53 24.25
N VAL A 4 63.57 -20.93 24.31
CA VAL A 4 62.48 -20.77 25.33
C VAL A 4 61.25 -20.12 24.61
N SER A 5 60.04 -20.58 24.96
CA SER A 5 58.69 -19.93 25.07
C SER A 5 58.11 -18.99 23.98
N THR A 6 56.79 -18.84 23.74
CA THR A 6 55.57 -19.06 24.56
C THR A 6 54.32 -19.03 23.64
N SER A 7 53.31 -19.84 23.95
CA SER A 7 51.98 -19.93 23.33
C SER A 7 50.94 -20.06 24.44
N GLU A 8 49.75 -19.45 24.31
CA GLU A 8 48.44 -19.83 24.90
C GLU A 8 47.45 -18.65 24.68
N GLU A 9 46.49 -18.73 23.75
CA GLU A 9 45.15 -19.35 23.79
C GLU A 9 44.19 -18.79 24.87
N ASN A 10 43.19 -18.02 24.41
CA ASN A 10 42.10 -17.43 25.18
C ASN A 10 40.85 -18.34 25.18
N GLN A 11 40.30 -18.61 26.36
CA GLN A 11 38.98 -19.22 26.58
C GLN A 11 37.96 -18.19 27.08
N TYR A 12 36.72 -18.31 26.58
CA TYR A 12 35.55 -17.52 26.94
C TYR A 12 34.88 -17.99 28.25
N SER A 13 34.34 -17.06 29.05
CA SER A 13 33.21 -17.33 29.95
C SER A 13 32.30 -16.11 30.15
N THR A 14 31.00 -16.37 30.04
CA THR A 14 29.79 -15.54 30.21
C THR A 14 29.55 -15.00 31.63
N LEU A 15 28.99 -13.78 31.75
CA LEU A 15 28.43 -13.22 32.99
C LEU A 15 26.94 -12.79 32.80
N THR A 16 26.14 -13.00 33.85
CA THR A 16 24.67 -12.85 33.91
C THR A 16 24.20 -11.56 34.59
N SER A 17 22.97 -11.15 34.29
CA SER A 17 22.36 -9.82 34.48
C SER A 17 22.18 -9.26 35.91
N ASP A 18 22.63 -9.93 36.97
CA ASP A 18 22.45 -9.47 38.36
C ASP A 18 23.66 -8.71 38.94
N GLU A 19 24.81 -8.71 38.26
CA GLU A 19 26.00 -7.95 38.71
C GLU A 19 26.01 -6.47 38.27
N ILE A 20 25.16 -6.10 37.30
CA ILE A 20 25.09 -4.72 36.78
C ILE A 20 24.30 -3.78 37.73
N LEU A 21 23.46 -4.33 38.62
CA LEU A 21 22.58 -3.54 39.47
C LEU A 21 23.16 -3.18 40.85
N LYS A 22 24.37 -3.65 41.19
CA LYS A 22 25.00 -3.36 42.49
C LYS A 22 26.03 -2.23 42.48
N HIS A 23 26.37 -1.68 41.31
CA HIS A 23 27.33 -0.57 41.20
C HIS A 23 26.70 0.81 40.99
N ARG A 24 25.39 0.96 41.24
CA ARG A 24 24.64 2.20 40.96
C ARG A 24 23.98 2.89 42.16
N SER A 25 24.30 2.51 43.41
CA SER A 25 23.66 3.11 44.61
C SER A 25 24.53 4.02 45.48
N ASP A 26 25.84 4.14 45.23
CA ASP A 26 26.73 4.82 46.18
C ASP A 26 27.54 5.92 45.49
N ALA A 27 26.91 7.08 45.23
CA ALA A 27 27.58 8.38 45.08
C ALA A 27 26.54 9.48 44.82
N ASP A 28 25.76 9.82 45.85
CA ASP A 28 24.97 11.05 45.86
C ASP A 28 25.16 11.67 47.25
N THR A 29 26.12 12.58 47.40
CA THR A 29 26.19 13.60 48.47
C THR A 29 27.44 14.49 48.34
N SER A 30 27.22 15.78 48.63
CA SER A 30 28.18 16.88 48.89
C SER A 30 28.80 17.62 47.69
N GLY A 31 28.70 18.95 47.75
CA GLY A 31 29.12 19.89 46.72
C GLY A 31 30.42 20.65 47.04
N GLU A 32 30.66 21.64 46.17
CA GLU A 32 31.71 22.67 46.15
C GLU A 32 33.15 22.19 45.88
N ASP A 33 33.67 22.49 44.68
CA ASP A 33 34.81 23.42 44.53
C ASP A 33 35.22 23.64 43.05
N GLU A 34 35.46 24.90 42.70
CA GLU A 34 36.01 25.36 41.42
C GLU A 34 37.51 24.98 41.26
N LYS A 35 37.90 24.52 40.07
CA LYS A 35 39.04 25.01 39.23
C LYS A 35 39.83 23.93 38.47
N TYR A 36 40.21 24.32 37.25
CA TYR A 36 41.32 23.87 36.39
C TYR A 36 41.24 22.46 35.79
N TYR A 37 40.95 22.38 34.48
CA TYR A 37 41.72 21.53 33.57
C TYR A 37 41.93 22.23 32.22
N LYS A 38 43.19 22.18 31.77
CA LYS A 38 43.76 22.76 30.55
C LYS A 38 43.26 22.05 29.29
N GLU A 39 43.07 22.84 28.25
CA GLU A 39 42.91 22.42 26.86
C GLU A 39 44.16 21.67 26.36
N GLU A 40 43.95 20.50 25.76
CA GLU A 40 44.82 19.94 24.73
C GLU A 40 43.96 19.77 23.48
N THR A 41 44.11 20.72 22.57
CA THR A 41 43.48 20.78 21.25
C THR A 41 44.19 19.81 20.31
N VAL A 42 43.48 18.78 19.83
CA VAL A 42 43.87 18.01 18.64
C VAL A 42 42.96 18.45 17.49
N ASN A 43 43.60 18.94 16.43
CA ASN A 43 43.02 19.58 15.25
C ASN A 43 41.82 18.82 14.67
N ILE A 44 40.63 19.41 14.84
CA ILE A 44 39.46 19.15 14.00
C ILE A 44 39.69 19.91 12.69
N ILE A 45 39.53 19.21 11.57
CA ILE A 45 39.59 19.77 10.22
C ILE A 45 38.56 20.91 10.14
N ASP A 46 39.07 22.09 9.83
CA ASP A 46 38.36 23.36 9.72
C ASP A 46 37.21 23.24 8.68
N THR A 47 35.96 23.30 9.14
CA THR A 47 34.76 23.33 8.29
C THR A 47 34.21 24.76 8.11
N ASN A 48 35.03 25.79 8.29
CA ASN A 48 34.57 27.19 8.23
C ASN A 48 34.66 27.85 6.84
N ASP A 49 35.04 27.15 5.78
CA ASP A 49 34.99 27.68 4.41
C ASP A 49 33.73 27.21 3.65
N VAL A 50 32.56 27.41 4.26
CA VAL A 50 31.30 27.45 3.52
C VAL A 50 30.78 28.87 3.62
N GLU A 51 31.06 29.66 2.58
CA GLU A 51 30.39 30.95 2.38
C GLU A 51 28.87 30.73 2.47
N PRO A 52 28.13 31.57 3.23
CA PRO A 52 26.68 31.52 3.21
C PRO A 52 26.21 31.93 1.81
N SER A 53 25.57 31.01 1.07
CA SER A 53 24.86 31.41 -0.15
C SER A 53 23.76 32.39 0.24
N SER A 54 23.82 33.61 -0.30
CA SER A 54 22.82 34.65 -0.18
C SER A 54 21.60 34.27 -1.03
N ASP A 55 20.69 33.46 -0.47
CA ASP A 55 19.54 32.90 -1.18
C ASP A 55 18.53 33.94 -1.74
N GLU A 56 18.61 35.22 -1.34
CA GLU A 56 17.83 36.32 -1.94
C GLU A 56 18.46 36.87 -3.23
N GLU A 57 19.79 36.78 -3.40
CA GLU A 57 20.48 37.31 -4.60
C GLU A 57 20.35 36.36 -5.81
N ASP A 58 20.30 35.04 -5.59
CA ASP A 58 20.27 34.04 -6.67
C ASP A 58 18.89 33.86 -7.34
N HIS A 59 17.79 34.12 -6.62
CA HIS A 59 16.43 34.01 -7.15
C HIS A 59 16.09 35.18 -8.08
N ASP A 60 16.59 36.38 -7.77
CA ASP A 60 16.51 37.57 -8.63
C ASP A 60 17.41 37.41 -9.86
N ASP A 61 18.57 36.75 -9.72
CA ASP A 61 19.51 36.53 -10.84
C ASP A 61 18.96 35.53 -11.88
N LYS A 62 18.24 34.47 -11.48
CA LYS A 62 17.50 33.60 -12.42
C LYS A 62 16.33 34.33 -13.10
N HIS A 63 15.63 35.17 -12.36
CA HIS A 63 14.50 35.95 -12.86
C HIS A 63 14.95 36.96 -13.93
N GLU A 64 16.06 37.66 -13.70
CA GLU A 64 16.79 38.49 -14.67
C GLU A 64 17.26 37.68 -15.89
N LYS A 65 17.85 36.50 -15.67
CA LYS A 65 18.43 35.63 -16.73
C LYS A 65 17.38 35.06 -17.68
N PHE A 66 16.20 34.67 -17.19
CA PHE A 66 15.08 34.23 -18.04
C PHE A 66 14.34 35.38 -18.71
N LYS A 67 14.26 36.54 -18.06
CA LYS A 67 13.76 37.78 -18.67
C LYS A 67 14.63 38.22 -19.85
N ARG A 68 15.95 38.00 -19.79
CA ARG A 68 16.91 38.23 -20.90
C ARG A 68 16.82 37.20 -22.03
N LYS A 69 16.32 35.98 -21.79
CA LYS A 69 16.15 34.90 -22.81
C LYS A 69 14.85 35.00 -23.64
N GLY A 70 14.01 36.01 -23.38
CA GLY A 70 12.81 36.32 -24.15
C GLY A 70 11.49 35.98 -23.44
N THR A 71 10.41 36.63 -23.87
CA THR A 71 9.08 36.61 -23.21
C THR A 71 8.52 35.21 -23.04
N PHE A 72 8.72 34.31 -24.00
CA PHE A 72 8.26 32.92 -23.91
C PHE A 72 9.05 32.12 -22.87
N ALA A 73 10.37 32.29 -22.81
CA ALA A 73 11.22 31.62 -21.82
C ALA A 73 10.91 32.11 -20.39
N TYR A 74 10.60 33.40 -20.24
CA TYR A 74 10.16 33.99 -18.98
C TYR A 74 8.75 33.52 -18.56
N LEU A 75 7.79 33.48 -19.49
CA LEU A 75 6.45 32.95 -19.23
C LEU A 75 6.50 31.47 -18.86
N TRP A 76 7.32 30.68 -19.57
CA TRP A 76 7.56 29.28 -19.28
C TRP A 76 8.21 29.09 -17.90
N TYR A 77 9.22 29.90 -17.56
CA TYR A 77 9.85 29.89 -16.23
C TYR A 77 8.82 30.17 -15.12
N ARG A 78 7.99 31.21 -15.27
CA ARG A 78 6.94 31.52 -14.29
C ARG A 78 5.90 30.40 -14.13
N ILE A 79 5.55 29.71 -15.22
CA ILE A 79 4.64 28.56 -15.17
C ILE A 79 5.31 27.39 -14.43
N VAL A 80 6.57 27.09 -14.74
CA VAL A 80 7.32 26.01 -14.10
C VAL A 80 7.52 26.30 -12.61
N ASP A 81 7.92 27.51 -12.25
CA ASP A 81 8.13 27.96 -10.86
C ASP A 81 6.82 27.95 -10.05
N PHE A 82 5.70 28.35 -10.65
CA PHE A 82 4.38 28.26 -10.02
C PHE A 82 3.93 26.80 -9.80
N LEU A 83 4.22 25.93 -10.77
CA LEU A 83 3.89 24.50 -10.70
C LEU A 83 4.87 23.72 -9.82
N GLU A 84 6.00 24.29 -9.44
CA GLU A 84 7.02 23.64 -8.64
C GLU A 84 6.58 23.49 -7.18
N VAL A 85 6.96 22.37 -6.56
CA VAL A 85 6.78 22.14 -5.12
C VAL A 85 8.08 22.55 -4.43
N LYS A 86 8.01 23.59 -3.61
CA LYS A 86 9.12 24.02 -2.76
C LYS A 86 9.40 22.95 -1.69
N GLN A 87 10.60 22.37 -1.72
CA GLN A 87 11.06 21.42 -0.70
C GLN A 87 11.48 22.20 0.56
N ILE A 88 11.22 21.64 1.73
CA ILE A 88 11.51 22.27 3.02
C ILE A 88 12.51 21.36 3.71
N ASP A 89 13.64 21.94 4.04
CA ASP A 89 14.74 21.29 4.72
C ASP A 89 14.39 20.89 6.16
N ASP A 90 15.21 20.03 6.75
CA ASP A 90 15.04 19.59 8.15
C ASP A 90 15.15 20.77 9.15
N ASP A 91 15.79 21.89 8.74
CA ASP A 91 15.85 23.17 9.47
C ASP A 91 14.69 24.13 9.16
N GLY A 92 13.71 23.71 8.36
CA GLY A 92 12.56 24.55 7.97
C GLY A 92 12.86 25.58 6.87
N LYS A 93 14.05 25.55 6.26
CA LYS A 93 14.44 26.41 5.14
C LYS A 93 13.93 25.87 3.81
N VAL A 94 13.52 26.72 2.89
CA VAL A 94 13.15 26.29 1.53
C VAL A 94 14.44 26.06 0.74
N THR A 95 14.76 24.82 0.41
CA THR A 95 15.97 24.50 -0.36
C THR A 95 15.74 24.77 -1.85
N GLU A 96 16.77 25.28 -2.56
CA GLU A 96 16.71 25.54 -4.00
C GLU A 96 16.33 24.30 -4.84
N SER A 97 15.75 24.56 -6.02
CA SER A 97 15.33 23.53 -6.96
C SER A 97 16.51 22.72 -7.52
N GLN A 98 16.73 21.56 -6.92
CA GLN A 98 17.58 20.52 -7.51
C GLN A 98 17.01 20.12 -8.90
N SER A 99 17.88 19.61 -9.78
CA SER A 99 17.44 19.16 -11.12
C SER A 99 16.32 18.12 -11.02
N VAL A 100 15.45 18.02 -12.03
CA VAL A 100 14.34 17.02 -12.07
C VAL A 100 14.83 15.60 -11.71
N LEU A 101 16.04 15.28 -12.16
CA LEU A 101 16.69 14.01 -11.90
C LEU A 101 17.12 13.84 -10.44
N GLN A 102 17.66 14.87 -9.80
CA GLN A 102 18.02 14.85 -8.38
C GLN A 102 16.77 14.76 -7.49
N THR A 103 15.72 15.51 -7.80
CA THR A 103 14.44 15.44 -7.08
C THR A 103 13.77 14.07 -7.25
N PHE A 104 13.90 13.46 -8.44
CA PHE A 104 13.44 12.09 -8.68
C PHE A 104 14.15 11.08 -7.78
N LEU A 105 15.46 11.23 -7.62
CA LEU A 105 16.25 10.32 -6.79
C LEU A 105 15.96 10.51 -5.31
N TYR A 106 15.84 11.75 -4.83
CA TYR A 106 15.65 12.10 -3.43
C TYR A 106 14.68 13.27 -3.25
N ASN A 107 13.74 13.07 -2.33
CA ASN A 107 12.72 14.02 -1.92
C ASN A 107 12.32 13.72 -0.47
N ASP A 108 11.92 14.73 0.30
CA ASP A 108 11.55 14.60 1.71
C ASP A 108 10.39 13.64 1.97
N ASP A 109 9.48 13.49 0.99
CA ASP A 109 8.36 12.54 1.07
C ASP A 109 8.80 11.07 0.90
N LEU A 110 9.95 10.85 0.23
CA LEU A 110 10.48 9.54 -0.14
C LEU A 110 11.76 9.17 0.61
N LYS A 111 12.33 10.09 1.38
CA LYS A 111 13.50 9.80 2.22
C LYS A 111 13.16 8.70 3.23
N PRO A 112 14.15 7.89 3.64
CA PRO A 112 13.96 6.92 4.70
C PRO A 112 13.38 7.57 5.96
N VAL A 113 12.59 6.83 6.73
CA VAL A 113 11.91 7.39 7.91
C VAL A 113 12.84 7.40 9.12
N ASP A 114 13.10 8.58 9.68
CA ASP A 114 13.88 8.76 10.90
C ASP A 114 13.14 8.23 12.13
N LYS A 115 13.89 7.87 13.18
CA LYS A 115 13.41 7.20 14.39
C LYS A 115 12.30 7.98 15.09
N ALA A 116 12.36 9.32 15.09
CA ALA A 116 11.33 10.18 15.67
C ALA A 116 9.94 9.99 15.00
N ARG A 117 9.93 9.66 13.70
CA ARG A 117 8.71 9.47 12.90
C ARG A 117 8.22 8.00 12.89
N ARG A 118 9.01 7.05 13.43
CA ARG A 118 8.67 5.61 13.55
C ARG A 118 7.74 5.33 14.73
N VAL A 119 6.52 5.82 14.64
CA VAL A 119 5.53 5.76 15.74
C VAL A 119 4.67 4.50 15.76
N TRP A 120 4.74 3.65 14.73
CA TRP A 120 3.85 2.48 14.61
C TRP A 120 4.41 1.28 15.37
N THR A 121 3.78 0.94 16.49
CA THR A 121 4.00 -0.32 17.20
C THR A 121 3.05 -1.40 16.68
N TRP A 122 3.12 -2.60 17.25
CA TRP A 122 2.21 -3.69 16.89
C TRP A 122 0.73 -3.32 17.05
N LYS A 123 0.39 -2.42 17.98
CA LYS A 123 -1.00 -2.00 18.25
C LYS A 123 -1.60 -1.21 17.10
N GLU A 124 -0.84 -0.29 16.52
CA GLU A 124 -1.29 0.54 15.40
C GLU A 124 -1.63 -0.32 14.18
N TYR A 125 -0.87 -1.39 13.93
CA TYR A 125 -1.21 -2.38 12.88
C TYR A 125 -2.52 -3.12 13.17
N ILE A 126 -2.80 -3.48 14.44
CA ILE A 126 -4.09 -4.10 14.81
C ILE A 126 -5.24 -3.14 14.53
N PHE A 127 -5.15 -1.90 15.01
CA PHE A 127 -6.18 -0.90 14.77
C PHE A 127 -6.35 -0.59 13.28
N PHE A 128 -5.26 -0.59 12.51
CA PHE A 128 -5.29 -0.43 11.06
C PHE A 128 -6.12 -1.53 10.39
N TRP A 129 -5.93 -2.81 10.75
CA TRP A 129 -6.73 -3.90 10.17
C TRP A 129 -8.17 -3.90 10.62
N ILE A 130 -8.45 -3.62 11.89
CA ILE A 130 -9.82 -3.49 12.37
C ILE A 130 -10.52 -2.38 11.59
N SER A 131 -9.88 -1.22 11.46
CA SER A 131 -10.42 -0.08 10.71
C SER A 131 -10.63 -0.37 9.23
N GLY A 132 -9.69 -1.07 8.58
CA GLY A 132 -9.76 -1.41 7.16
C GLY A 132 -10.75 -2.51 6.83
N ALA A 133 -10.95 -3.48 7.75
CA ALA A 133 -11.77 -4.65 7.48
C ALA A 133 -13.27 -4.35 7.45
N PHE A 134 -13.71 -3.37 8.25
CA PHE A 134 -15.06 -2.81 8.12
C PHE A 134 -15.11 -1.95 6.85
N ASN A 135 -15.67 -2.52 5.79
CA ASN A 135 -15.89 -1.90 4.49
C ASN A 135 -16.98 -2.65 3.72
N VAL A 136 -17.78 -1.94 2.93
CA VAL A 136 -18.78 -2.54 2.02
C VAL A 136 -18.13 -3.50 1.01
N ASN A 137 -16.93 -3.16 0.52
CA ASN A 137 -16.18 -4.00 -0.41
C ASN A 137 -15.80 -5.37 0.18
N THR A 138 -15.41 -5.43 1.46
CA THR A 138 -15.11 -6.69 2.15
C THR A 138 -16.31 -7.63 2.11
N TRP A 139 -17.51 -7.05 2.27
CA TRP A 139 -18.76 -7.79 2.16
C TRP A 139 -18.96 -8.33 0.75
N GLN A 140 -18.81 -7.51 -0.28
CA GLN A 140 -18.94 -7.93 -1.68
C GLN A 140 -17.97 -9.06 -2.05
N ILE A 141 -16.72 -9.02 -1.58
CA ILE A 141 -15.77 -10.12 -1.74
C ILE A 141 -16.30 -11.40 -1.09
N SER A 142 -16.82 -11.32 0.13
CA SER A 142 -17.42 -12.49 0.80
C SER A 142 -18.67 -13.01 0.06
N ALA A 143 -19.53 -12.13 -0.43
CA ALA A 143 -20.76 -12.50 -1.15
C ALA A 143 -20.46 -13.11 -2.52
N THR A 144 -19.30 -12.83 -3.12
CA THR A 144 -18.86 -13.44 -4.38
C THR A 144 -18.82 -14.97 -4.28
N GLY A 145 -18.31 -15.54 -3.18
CA GLY A 145 -18.31 -16.99 -2.99
C GLY A 145 -19.73 -17.59 -2.98
N LEU A 146 -20.68 -16.88 -2.37
CA LEU A 146 -22.10 -17.26 -2.39
C LEU A 146 -22.69 -17.21 -3.80
N GLN A 147 -22.34 -16.19 -4.61
CA GLN A 147 -22.76 -16.08 -6.01
C GLN A 147 -22.18 -17.19 -6.90
N LEU A 148 -20.98 -17.69 -6.57
CA LEU A 148 -20.36 -18.83 -7.23
C LEU A 148 -20.99 -20.18 -6.84
N GLY A 149 -22.00 -20.17 -5.97
CA GLY A 149 -22.76 -21.33 -5.53
C GLY A 149 -22.21 -22.06 -4.32
N LEU A 150 -21.23 -21.48 -3.62
CA LEU A 150 -20.72 -22.04 -2.38
C LEU A 150 -21.72 -21.84 -1.23
N ASN A 151 -21.75 -22.81 -0.31
CA ASN A 151 -22.49 -22.68 0.94
C ASN A 151 -21.83 -21.64 1.85
N TRP A 152 -22.59 -21.08 2.81
CA TRP A 152 -22.07 -20.07 3.75
C TRP A 152 -20.77 -20.49 4.45
N TRP A 153 -20.67 -21.75 4.91
CA TRP A 153 -19.50 -22.26 5.62
C TRP A 153 -18.31 -22.48 4.68
N GLN A 154 -18.57 -22.91 3.44
CA GLN A 154 -17.52 -23.08 2.41
C GLN A 154 -16.92 -21.73 2.07
N THR A 155 -17.77 -20.73 1.82
CA THR A 155 -17.36 -19.35 1.59
C THR A 155 -16.55 -18.82 2.76
N TRP A 156 -16.99 -19.06 4.01
CA TRP A 156 -16.27 -18.59 5.19
C TRP A 156 -14.89 -19.24 5.35
N ILE A 157 -14.75 -20.54 5.07
CA ILE A 157 -13.45 -21.22 5.04
C ILE A 157 -12.56 -20.66 3.90
N CYS A 158 -13.12 -20.41 2.71
CA CYS A 158 -12.38 -19.81 1.61
C CYS A 158 -11.80 -18.44 1.99
N ILE A 159 -12.55 -17.66 2.77
CA ILE A 159 -12.11 -16.36 3.29
C ILE A 159 -10.96 -16.51 4.27
N TRP A 160 -11.06 -17.42 5.25
CA TRP A 160 -9.94 -17.71 6.14
C TRP A 160 -8.67 -18.06 5.37
N VAL A 161 -8.77 -18.99 4.42
CA VAL A 161 -7.62 -19.44 3.62
C VAL A 161 -7.08 -18.31 2.74
N GLY A 162 -7.96 -17.58 2.04
CA GLY A 162 -7.58 -16.48 1.16
C GLY A 162 -6.85 -15.37 1.92
N TYR A 163 -7.43 -14.90 3.02
CA TYR A 163 -6.80 -13.85 3.82
C TYR A 163 -5.57 -14.32 4.59
N SER A 164 -5.45 -15.61 4.93
CA SER A 164 -4.18 -16.17 5.42
C SER A 164 -3.07 -16.09 4.37
N PHE A 165 -3.36 -16.38 3.09
CA PHE A 165 -2.38 -16.16 2.02
C PHE A 165 -2.05 -14.68 1.84
N VAL A 166 -3.06 -13.78 1.87
CA VAL A 166 -2.83 -12.33 1.85
C VAL A 166 -1.84 -11.93 2.94
N ALA A 167 -2.06 -12.39 4.17
CA ALA A 167 -1.23 -12.04 5.31
C ALA A 167 0.22 -12.50 5.13
N VAL A 168 0.46 -13.69 4.55
CA VAL A 168 1.82 -14.18 4.27
C VAL A 168 2.53 -13.28 3.25
N PHE A 169 1.91 -12.99 2.10
CA PHE A 169 2.54 -12.15 1.08
C PHE A 169 2.73 -10.70 1.56
N LEU A 170 1.77 -10.18 2.32
CA LEU A 170 1.83 -8.83 2.88
C LEU A 170 2.98 -8.68 3.89
N VAL A 171 3.15 -9.67 4.78
CA VAL A 171 4.27 -9.68 5.74
C VAL A 171 5.61 -9.81 5.02
N ALA A 172 5.67 -10.63 3.96
CA ALA A 172 6.87 -10.72 3.12
C ALA A 172 7.21 -9.36 2.49
N GLY A 173 6.22 -8.67 1.92
CA GLY A 173 6.38 -7.33 1.33
C GLY A 173 6.69 -6.23 2.36
N SER A 174 6.17 -6.34 3.59
CA SER A 174 6.38 -5.37 4.66
C SER A 174 7.80 -5.41 5.25
N ARG A 175 8.52 -6.52 5.09
CA ARG A 175 9.81 -6.73 5.74
C ARG A 175 10.86 -5.72 5.31
N ILE A 176 10.96 -5.44 4.01
CA ILE A 176 11.91 -4.45 3.49
C ILE A 176 11.62 -3.04 4.05
N GLY A 177 10.36 -2.67 4.21
CA GLY A 177 9.98 -1.38 4.79
C GLY A 177 10.24 -1.32 6.29
N ASN A 178 10.00 -2.41 7.04
CA ASN A 178 10.29 -2.44 8.48
C ASN A 178 11.75 -2.16 8.82
N ILE A 179 12.68 -2.73 8.04
CA ILE A 179 14.10 -2.77 8.36
C ILE A 179 14.83 -1.56 7.79
N TYR A 180 14.53 -1.21 6.54
CA TYR A 180 15.24 -0.17 5.80
C TYR A 180 14.50 1.16 5.79
N HIS A 181 13.28 1.21 6.33
CA HIS A 181 12.47 2.42 6.43
C HIS A 181 12.19 3.12 5.10
N ILE A 182 12.21 2.36 4.00
CA ILE A 182 11.96 2.84 2.63
C ILE A 182 10.52 2.55 2.17
N SER A 183 10.01 3.38 1.26
CA SER A 183 8.69 3.21 0.62
C SER A 183 8.72 2.24 -0.57
N PHE A 184 7.54 1.86 -1.06
CA PHE A 184 7.41 0.94 -2.19
C PHE A 184 8.10 1.42 -3.48
N PRO A 185 7.99 2.71 -3.89
CA PRO A 185 8.72 3.20 -5.06
C PRO A 185 10.22 2.92 -4.97
N ILE A 186 10.80 3.09 -3.78
CA ILE A 186 12.24 2.86 -3.56
C ILE A 186 12.55 1.37 -3.51
N ALA A 187 11.74 0.56 -2.84
CA ALA A 187 11.87 -0.90 -2.86
C ALA A 187 11.81 -1.47 -4.29
N SER A 188 10.98 -0.89 -5.16
CA SER A 188 10.91 -1.32 -6.56
C SER A 188 12.17 -0.98 -7.38
N ARG A 189 12.91 0.08 -7.02
CA ARG A 189 14.20 0.44 -7.66
C ARG A 189 15.26 -0.64 -7.42
N VAL A 190 15.26 -1.24 -6.24
CA VAL A 190 16.22 -2.30 -5.86
C VAL A 190 16.14 -3.47 -6.84
N ALA A 191 14.93 -3.94 -7.14
CA ALA A 191 14.71 -5.09 -8.02
C ALA A 191 14.73 -4.73 -9.51
N PHE A 192 14.01 -3.68 -9.92
CA PHE A 192 13.78 -3.37 -11.34
C PHE A 192 14.74 -2.33 -11.93
N GLY A 193 15.46 -1.60 -11.08
CA GLY A 193 16.35 -0.51 -11.44
C GLY A 193 15.73 0.88 -11.32
N THR A 194 16.60 1.89 -11.23
CA THR A 194 16.23 3.28 -10.91
C THR A 194 15.22 3.92 -11.88
N TYR A 195 15.27 3.62 -13.17
CA TYR A 195 14.37 4.23 -14.16
C TYR A 195 13.18 3.32 -14.52
N PHE A 196 13.39 2.00 -14.61
CA PHE A 196 12.28 1.09 -14.89
C PHE A 196 11.26 1.02 -13.73
N SER A 197 11.67 1.36 -12.50
CA SER A 197 10.73 1.51 -11.37
C SER A 197 9.58 2.49 -11.66
N ILE A 198 9.75 3.45 -12.56
CA ILE A 198 8.68 4.37 -12.98
C ILE A 198 7.48 3.59 -13.54
N TRP A 199 7.73 2.57 -14.37
CA TRP A 199 6.67 1.69 -14.90
C TRP A 199 5.96 0.94 -13.77
N ILE A 200 6.73 0.45 -12.79
CA ILE A 200 6.21 -0.30 -11.64
C ILE A 200 5.32 0.58 -10.76
N VAL A 201 5.78 1.79 -10.46
CA VAL A 201 5.03 2.77 -9.67
C VAL A 201 3.78 3.24 -10.43
N LEU A 202 3.87 3.44 -11.75
CA LEU A 202 2.72 3.82 -12.57
C LEU A 202 1.59 2.77 -12.52
N ASN A 203 1.93 1.48 -12.63
CA ASN A 203 0.94 0.39 -12.52
C ASN A 203 0.21 0.43 -11.17
N ARG A 204 0.93 0.72 -10.09
CA ARG A 204 0.32 0.89 -8.77
C ARG A 204 -0.60 2.11 -8.70
N VAL A 205 -0.16 3.26 -9.22
CA VAL A 205 -0.97 4.50 -9.23
C VAL A 205 -2.31 4.28 -9.92
N VAL A 206 -2.30 3.64 -11.10
CA VAL A 206 -3.53 3.31 -11.84
C VAL A 206 -4.48 2.50 -10.96
N MET A 207 -3.98 1.49 -10.25
CA MET A 207 -4.80 0.69 -9.35
C MET A 207 -5.35 1.47 -8.17
N ALA A 208 -4.55 2.36 -7.58
CA ALA A 208 -5.04 3.22 -6.52
C ALA A 208 -6.17 4.14 -7.01
N CYS A 209 -6.09 4.65 -8.25
CA CYS A 209 -7.19 5.42 -8.86
C CYS A 209 -8.45 4.57 -9.11
N VAL A 210 -8.31 3.33 -9.59
CA VAL A 210 -9.44 2.39 -9.79
C VAL A 210 -10.15 2.09 -8.47
N TRP A 211 -9.37 1.80 -7.43
CA TRP A 211 -9.92 1.59 -6.09
C TRP A 211 -10.55 2.87 -5.55
N PHE A 212 -9.96 4.04 -5.80
CA PHE A 212 -10.55 5.30 -5.38
C PHE A 212 -11.92 5.53 -5.99
N SER A 213 -12.03 5.28 -7.30
CA SER A 213 -13.27 5.37 -8.04
C SER A 213 -14.33 4.38 -7.53
N THR A 214 -13.92 3.13 -7.30
CA THR A 214 -14.80 2.06 -6.81
C THR A 214 -15.38 2.37 -5.43
N LEU A 215 -14.54 2.80 -4.47
CA LEU A 215 -15.02 3.16 -3.14
C LEU A 215 -15.84 4.46 -3.17
N ALA A 216 -15.51 5.42 -4.04
CA ALA A 216 -16.34 6.60 -4.24
C ALA A 216 -17.74 6.25 -4.79
N TYR A 217 -17.83 5.26 -5.68
CA TYR A 217 -19.11 4.76 -6.19
C TYR A 217 -19.96 4.11 -5.09
N LEU A 218 -19.37 3.24 -4.27
CA LEU A 218 -20.06 2.66 -3.10
C LEU A 218 -20.51 3.72 -2.09
N GLY A 219 -19.71 4.78 -1.91
CA GLY A 219 -20.10 5.94 -1.12
C GLY A 219 -21.29 6.69 -1.73
N GLY A 220 -21.33 6.79 -3.06
CA GLY A 220 -22.46 7.31 -3.83
C GLY A 220 -23.74 6.51 -3.63
N ASP A 221 -23.67 5.17 -3.65
CA ASP A 221 -24.81 4.29 -3.36
C ASP A 221 -25.33 4.51 -1.92
N CYS A 222 -24.44 4.76 -0.95
CA CYS A 222 -24.85 5.13 0.39
C CYS A 222 -25.59 6.48 0.43
N VAL A 223 -25.10 7.48 -0.33
CA VAL A 223 -25.79 8.79 -0.48
C VAL A 223 -27.15 8.62 -1.12
N GLN A 224 -27.27 7.73 -2.11
CA GLN A 224 -28.53 7.40 -2.76
C GLN A 224 -29.57 6.92 -1.74
N LEU A 225 -29.20 5.95 -0.90
CA LEU A 225 -30.07 5.42 0.17
C LEU A 225 -30.44 6.49 1.21
N MET A 226 -29.49 7.37 1.57
CA MET A 226 -29.76 8.48 2.48
C MET A 226 -30.82 9.44 1.89
N LEU A 227 -30.66 9.85 0.63
CA LEU A 227 -31.61 10.74 -0.04
C LEU A 227 -32.99 10.10 -0.22
N MET A 228 -33.03 8.81 -0.60
CA MET A 228 -34.27 8.05 -0.70
C MET A 228 -34.98 7.92 0.65
N SER A 229 -34.23 7.84 1.76
CA SER A 229 -34.79 7.79 3.12
C SER A 229 -35.40 9.12 3.57
N ILE A 230 -34.85 10.25 3.13
CA ILE A 230 -35.35 11.59 3.49
C ILE A 230 -36.51 12.00 2.58
N PHE A 231 -36.29 11.99 1.27
CA PHE A 231 -37.15 12.65 0.29
C PHE A 231 -38.14 11.72 -0.41
N GLY A 232 -38.02 10.40 -0.25
CA GLY A 232 -38.93 9.42 -0.85
C GLY A 232 -38.21 8.30 -1.61
N ASN A 233 -38.73 7.07 -1.52
CA ASN A 233 -38.21 5.94 -2.30
C ASN A 233 -38.34 6.15 -3.83
N ASN A 234 -39.31 6.94 -4.28
CA ASN A 234 -39.54 7.19 -5.71
C ASN A 234 -38.62 8.26 -6.34
N LEU A 235 -37.56 8.71 -5.65
CA LEU A 235 -36.69 9.79 -6.17
C LEU A 235 -36.06 9.47 -7.52
N ASN A 236 -35.57 8.23 -7.69
CA ASN A 236 -34.95 7.80 -8.95
C ASN A 236 -35.93 7.93 -10.13
N LYS A 237 -37.20 7.61 -9.91
CA LYS A 237 -38.26 7.75 -10.93
C LYS A 237 -38.67 9.21 -11.18
N LYS A 238 -38.62 10.07 -10.15
CA LYS A 238 -39.03 11.48 -10.25
C LYS A 238 -38.04 12.33 -11.04
N MET A 239 -36.74 12.07 -10.93
CA MET A 239 -35.73 12.86 -11.64
C MET A 239 -35.68 12.56 -13.15
N GLY A 240 -36.21 11.41 -13.56
CA GLY A 240 -36.10 10.93 -14.94
C GLY A 240 -34.66 10.51 -15.27
N ASP A 241 -34.52 9.64 -16.26
CA ASP A 241 -33.21 9.18 -16.72
C ASP A 241 -32.96 9.64 -18.15
N THR A 242 -31.84 10.32 -18.35
CA THR A 242 -31.41 10.88 -19.65
C THR A 242 -30.05 10.36 -20.08
N ILE A 243 -29.31 9.70 -19.19
CA ILE A 243 -28.03 9.08 -19.51
C ILE A 243 -28.30 7.76 -20.24
N PRO A 244 -27.78 7.56 -21.47
CA PRO A 244 -27.96 6.33 -22.21
C PRO A 244 -26.95 5.25 -21.75
N ASN A 245 -26.93 4.92 -20.47
CA ASN A 245 -26.07 3.86 -19.91
C ASN A 245 -26.91 2.87 -19.10
N PRO A 246 -26.89 1.56 -19.43
CA PRO A 246 -27.70 0.57 -18.71
C PRO A 246 -27.27 0.36 -17.25
N ASN A 247 -26.04 0.74 -16.88
CA ASN A 247 -25.47 0.54 -15.55
C ASN A 247 -25.50 1.79 -14.67
N LEU A 248 -26.05 2.91 -15.16
CA LEU A 248 -25.99 4.19 -14.45
C LEU A 248 -27.22 5.04 -14.75
N THR A 249 -28.00 5.36 -13.73
CA THR A 249 -29.06 6.37 -13.84
C THR A 249 -28.55 7.78 -13.49
N ASN A 250 -29.23 8.82 -13.99
CA ASN A 250 -29.01 10.21 -13.59
C ASN A 250 -28.91 10.39 -12.07
N PHE A 251 -29.79 9.73 -11.33
CA PHE A 251 -29.84 9.85 -9.87
C PHE A 251 -28.62 9.19 -9.21
N GLN A 252 -28.18 8.03 -9.69
CA GLN A 252 -26.96 7.38 -9.21
C GLN A 252 -25.72 8.22 -9.51
N PHE A 253 -25.64 8.78 -10.72
CA PHE A 253 -24.53 9.67 -11.11
C PHE A 253 -24.47 10.92 -10.24
N MET A 254 -25.63 11.55 -9.97
CA MET A 254 -25.70 12.69 -9.05
C MET A 254 -25.21 12.31 -7.64
N CYS A 255 -25.65 11.17 -7.10
CA CYS A 255 -25.22 10.73 -5.76
C CYS A 255 -23.72 10.44 -5.70
N PHE A 256 -23.17 9.83 -6.75
CA PHE A 256 -21.73 9.65 -6.92
C PHE A 256 -20.99 10.98 -6.93
N MET A 257 -21.45 11.96 -7.72
CA MET A 257 -20.85 13.29 -7.78
C MET A 257 -20.94 14.05 -6.44
N LEU A 258 -22.05 13.88 -5.70
CA LEU A 258 -22.19 14.44 -4.35
C LEU A 258 -21.17 13.85 -3.39
N PHE A 259 -21.03 12.52 -3.35
CA PHE A 259 -20.03 11.85 -2.51
C PHE A 259 -18.61 12.25 -2.90
N TRP A 260 -18.31 12.27 -4.20
CA TRP A 260 -17.03 12.71 -4.74
C TRP A 260 -16.71 14.16 -4.31
N ALA A 261 -17.64 15.09 -4.48
CA ALA A 261 -17.46 16.49 -4.08
C ALA A 261 -17.25 16.64 -2.57
N VAL A 262 -18.01 15.89 -1.75
CA VAL A 262 -17.83 15.84 -0.29
C VAL A 262 -16.47 15.27 0.12
N SER A 263 -15.88 14.38 -0.68
CA SER A 263 -14.57 13.80 -0.39
C SER A 263 -13.41 14.80 -0.59
N LEU A 264 -13.55 15.77 -1.50
CA LEU A 264 -12.47 16.69 -1.89
C LEU A 264 -11.89 17.56 -0.75
N PRO A 265 -12.69 18.16 0.15
CA PRO A 265 -12.15 18.91 1.28
C PRO A 265 -11.27 18.05 2.20
N PHE A 266 -11.58 16.75 2.34
CA PHE A 266 -10.82 15.85 3.20
C PHE A 266 -9.43 15.51 2.63
N LEU A 267 -9.26 15.60 1.31
CA LEU A 267 -7.95 15.44 0.65
C LEU A 267 -6.98 16.59 0.94
N TRP A 268 -7.51 17.76 1.32
CA TRP A 268 -6.67 18.93 1.63
C TRP A 268 -5.91 18.77 2.95
N PHE A 269 -6.53 18.09 3.92
CA PHE A 269 -5.96 17.98 5.25
C PHE A 269 -4.77 17.02 5.28
N PRO A 270 -3.67 17.39 5.97
CA PRO A 270 -2.53 16.49 6.12
C PRO A 270 -2.91 15.17 6.79
N PRO A 271 -2.26 14.04 6.41
CA PRO A 271 -2.52 12.71 6.99
C PRO A 271 -2.54 12.66 8.52
N HIS A 272 -1.65 13.39 9.19
CA HIS A 272 -1.55 13.40 10.64
C HIS A 272 -2.78 14.00 11.35
N LYS A 273 -3.52 14.92 10.71
CA LYS A 273 -4.76 15.50 11.27
C LYS A 273 -5.97 14.58 11.09
N LEU A 274 -5.89 13.62 10.17
CA LEU A 274 -6.98 12.69 9.84
C LEU A 274 -7.13 11.54 10.87
N ARG A 275 -6.19 11.40 11.82
CA ARG A 275 -6.24 10.37 12.88
C ARG A 275 -7.57 10.32 13.63
N PHE A 276 -8.21 11.47 13.84
CA PHE A 276 -9.47 11.57 14.55
C PHE A 276 -10.64 11.03 13.71
N ILE A 277 -10.62 11.27 12.40
CA ILE A 277 -11.61 10.73 11.46
C ILE A 277 -11.53 9.20 11.43
N PHE A 278 -10.33 8.64 11.40
CA PHE A 278 -10.13 7.19 11.44
C PHE A 278 -10.55 6.57 12.78
N ALA A 279 -10.33 7.27 13.90
CA ALA A 279 -10.78 6.83 15.22
C ALA A 279 -12.32 6.79 15.30
N ILE A 280 -12.99 7.85 14.85
CA ILE A 280 -14.47 7.90 14.79
C ILE A 280 -15.00 6.79 13.87
N LYS A 281 -14.39 6.61 12.68
CA LYS A 281 -14.79 5.56 11.73
C LYS A 281 -14.75 4.19 12.40
N SER A 282 -13.65 3.90 13.07
CA SER A 282 -13.43 2.61 13.73
C SER A 282 -14.39 2.37 14.89
N ALA A 283 -14.91 3.43 15.51
CA ALA A 283 -15.94 3.33 16.54
C ALA A 283 -17.35 3.12 15.96
N ILE A 284 -17.77 3.90 14.96
CA ILE A 284 -19.16 3.89 14.44
C ILE A 284 -19.45 2.66 13.59
N THR A 285 -18.51 2.27 12.74
CA THR A 285 -18.77 1.27 11.68
C THR A 285 -19.12 -0.13 12.22
N PRO A 286 -18.48 -0.64 13.29
CA PRO A 286 -18.89 -1.90 13.90
C PRO A 286 -20.35 -1.89 14.35
N PHE A 287 -20.81 -0.81 15.01
CA PHE A 287 -22.21 -0.72 15.45
C PHE A 287 -23.18 -0.73 14.27
N ALA A 288 -22.84 -0.07 13.17
CA ALA A 288 -23.65 -0.11 11.95
C ALA A 288 -23.68 -1.52 11.33
N ALA A 289 -22.54 -2.21 11.25
CA ALA A 289 -22.44 -3.56 10.69
C ALA A 289 -23.21 -4.59 11.53
N PHE A 290 -23.02 -4.61 12.85
CA PHE A 290 -23.76 -5.49 13.75
C PHE A 290 -25.25 -5.10 13.82
N GLY A 291 -25.57 -3.81 13.84
CA GLY A 291 -26.94 -3.32 13.80
C GLY A 291 -27.67 -3.78 12.54
N PHE A 292 -27.01 -3.72 11.39
CA PHE A 292 -27.55 -4.19 10.12
C PHE A 292 -27.76 -5.72 10.11
N LEU A 293 -26.82 -6.51 10.64
CA LEU A 293 -26.98 -7.95 10.80
C LEU A 293 -28.17 -8.30 11.71
N ILE A 294 -28.22 -7.72 12.92
CA ILE A 294 -29.30 -7.97 13.89
C ILE A 294 -30.65 -7.61 13.28
N TRP A 295 -30.73 -6.49 12.58
CA TRP A 295 -31.96 -6.05 11.93
C TRP A 295 -32.42 -7.01 10.83
N THR A 296 -31.47 -7.48 10.01
CA THR A 296 -31.75 -8.44 8.93
C THR A 296 -32.19 -9.80 9.49
N LEU A 297 -31.52 -10.30 10.53
CA LEU A 297 -31.91 -11.53 11.22
C LEU A 297 -33.30 -11.42 11.86
N LYS A 298 -33.61 -10.28 12.47
CA LYS A 298 -34.94 -10.04 13.07
C LYS A 298 -36.03 -10.02 12.00
N LYS A 299 -35.81 -9.38 10.85
CA LYS A 299 -36.74 -9.42 9.72
C LYS A 299 -36.93 -10.85 9.21
N ALA A 300 -35.86 -11.65 9.15
CA ALA A 300 -35.90 -13.05 8.75
C ALA A 300 -36.43 -14.01 9.84
N HIS A 301 -36.90 -13.51 10.99
CA HIS A 301 -37.34 -14.31 12.13
C HIS A 301 -36.28 -15.33 12.62
N GLY A 302 -34.99 -15.00 12.46
CA GLY A 302 -33.88 -15.90 12.79
C GLY A 302 -33.65 -17.04 11.80
N HIS A 303 -34.42 -17.11 10.71
CA HIS A 303 -34.23 -18.13 9.68
C HIS A 303 -33.12 -17.73 8.71
N LEU A 304 -32.14 -18.61 8.55
CA LEU A 304 -31.02 -18.45 7.63
C LEU A 304 -31.11 -19.48 6.51
N ALA A 305 -30.74 -19.07 5.30
CA ALA A 305 -30.51 -20.00 4.20
C ALA A 305 -29.13 -20.65 4.36
N LEU A 306 -29.09 -21.83 4.99
CA LEU A 306 -27.85 -22.54 5.32
C LEU A 306 -27.28 -23.36 4.14
N GLY A 307 -28.01 -23.46 3.03
CA GLY A 307 -27.56 -24.12 1.79
C GLY A 307 -26.97 -23.14 0.78
N SER A 308 -26.74 -23.63 -0.44
CA SER A 308 -26.30 -22.81 -1.57
C SER A 308 -27.41 -21.86 -1.96
N LEU A 309 -27.07 -20.59 -2.24
CA LEU A 309 -28.04 -19.53 -2.53
C LEU A 309 -28.42 -19.47 -4.02
N ASN A 310 -28.30 -20.58 -4.75
CA ASN A 310 -28.44 -20.61 -6.20
C ASN A 310 -29.79 -21.18 -6.68
N GLY A 311 -30.67 -21.59 -5.75
CA GLY A 311 -32.03 -22.06 -6.07
C GLY A 311 -32.14 -23.30 -6.99
N GLY A 312 -31.02 -23.91 -7.41
CA GLY A 312 -30.98 -24.96 -8.44
C GLY A 312 -30.20 -26.23 -8.06
N ASP A 313 -30.13 -27.16 -9.01
CA ASP A 313 -29.56 -28.51 -8.87
C ASP A 313 -28.11 -28.54 -8.33
N LYS A 314 -27.73 -29.70 -7.77
CA LYS A 314 -26.38 -29.94 -7.25
C LYS A 314 -25.34 -29.65 -8.34
N ILE A 315 -24.54 -28.61 -8.10
CA ILE A 315 -23.38 -28.26 -8.93
C ILE A 315 -22.42 -29.47 -8.98
N SER A 316 -21.87 -29.78 -10.16
CA SER A 316 -20.86 -30.82 -10.31
C SER A 316 -19.66 -30.58 -9.37
N GLN A 317 -19.11 -31.64 -8.78
CA GLN A 317 -17.99 -31.54 -7.85
C GLN A 317 -16.79 -30.79 -8.45
N SER A 318 -16.52 -30.96 -9.75
CA SER A 318 -15.43 -30.25 -10.41
C SER A 318 -15.70 -28.74 -10.48
N VAL A 319 -16.94 -28.32 -10.73
CA VAL A 319 -17.29 -26.89 -10.81
C VAL A 319 -17.20 -26.27 -9.42
N LEU A 320 -17.68 -26.99 -8.40
CA LEU A 320 -17.59 -26.55 -7.01
C LEU A 320 -16.14 -26.39 -6.55
N ALA A 321 -15.24 -27.31 -6.91
CA ALA A 321 -13.81 -27.21 -6.59
C ALA A 321 -13.17 -25.95 -7.21
N TRP A 322 -13.49 -25.63 -8.46
CA TRP A 322 -13.00 -24.40 -9.10
C TRP A 322 -13.65 -23.14 -8.52
N SER A 323 -14.91 -23.19 -8.09
CA SER A 323 -15.54 -22.07 -7.35
C SER A 323 -14.83 -21.79 -6.02
N VAL A 324 -14.41 -22.82 -5.29
CA VAL A 324 -13.60 -22.68 -4.06
C VAL A 324 -12.28 -21.97 -4.36
N VAL A 325 -11.55 -22.42 -5.39
CA VAL A 325 -10.28 -21.80 -5.80
C VAL A 325 -10.49 -20.32 -6.17
N ARG A 326 -11.50 -20.02 -7.00
CA ARG A 326 -11.83 -18.65 -7.39
C ARG A 326 -12.19 -17.76 -6.20
N SER A 327 -12.91 -18.30 -5.22
CA SER A 327 -13.26 -17.55 -4.01
C SER A 327 -12.04 -17.24 -3.14
N ILE A 328 -11.08 -18.16 -3.02
CA ILE A 328 -9.82 -17.95 -2.29
C ILE A 328 -8.98 -16.87 -2.99
N ILE A 329 -8.83 -17.00 -4.32
CA ILE A 329 -8.00 -16.11 -5.13
C ILE A 329 -8.60 -14.71 -5.22
N SER A 330 -9.92 -14.56 -5.22
CA SER A 330 -10.58 -13.25 -5.19
C SER A 330 -10.16 -12.40 -3.98
N ALA A 331 -9.83 -13.01 -2.83
CA ALA A 331 -9.33 -12.28 -1.68
C ALA A 331 -7.88 -11.77 -1.91
N LEU A 332 -7.04 -12.57 -2.56
CA LEU A 332 -5.68 -12.18 -2.98
C LEU A 332 -5.72 -11.07 -4.03
N ASP A 333 -6.58 -11.20 -5.04
CA ASP A 333 -6.72 -10.21 -6.11
C ASP A 333 -7.15 -8.85 -5.54
N ASN A 334 -8.09 -8.86 -4.59
CA ASN A 334 -8.54 -7.66 -3.88
C ASN A 334 -7.39 -6.97 -3.10
N PHE A 335 -6.43 -7.74 -2.59
CA PHE A 335 -5.31 -7.24 -1.79
C PHE A 335 -4.00 -7.07 -2.57
N SER A 336 -3.98 -7.39 -3.85
CA SER A 336 -2.78 -7.36 -4.69
C SER A 336 -2.04 -6.01 -4.63
N THR A 337 -2.77 -4.90 -4.71
CA THR A 337 -2.22 -3.54 -4.56
C THR A 337 -1.65 -3.29 -3.17
N LEU A 338 -2.34 -3.74 -2.12
CA LEU A 338 -1.90 -3.53 -0.74
C LEU A 338 -0.65 -4.35 -0.40
N ILE A 339 -0.53 -5.56 -0.98
CA ILE A 339 0.63 -6.42 -0.82
C ILE A 339 1.89 -5.73 -1.39
N LEU A 340 1.79 -5.10 -2.56
CA LEU A 340 2.91 -4.38 -3.14
C LEU A 340 3.30 -3.14 -2.34
N ASN A 341 2.33 -2.34 -1.91
CA ASN A 341 2.61 -1.09 -1.20
C ASN A 341 2.78 -1.24 0.31
N ALA A 342 2.83 -2.46 0.84
CA ALA A 342 3.08 -2.74 2.24
C ALA A 342 4.27 -1.94 2.83
N PRO A 343 5.40 -1.74 2.10
CA PRO A 343 6.51 -0.88 2.52
C PRO A 343 6.10 0.52 2.97
N ASP A 344 5.10 1.13 2.33
CA ASP A 344 4.66 2.51 2.63
C ASP A 344 4.11 2.67 4.05
N PHE A 345 3.51 1.61 4.60
CA PHE A 345 3.02 1.57 5.96
C PHE A 345 4.10 1.04 6.91
N SER A 346 4.78 -0.04 6.52
CA SER A 346 5.79 -0.69 7.36
C SER A 346 7.03 0.16 7.65
N ARG A 347 7.34 1.16 6.80
CA ARG A 347 8.46 2.09 7.03
C ARG A 347 8.35 2.88 8.34
N PHE A 348 7.14 3.06 8.85
CA PHE A 348 6.88 3.74 10.12
C PHE A 348 6.97 2.81 11.35
N ALA A 349 7.32 1.53 11.17
CA ALA A 349 7.44 0.55 12.24
C ALA A 349 8.55 0.94 13.23
N LYS A 350 8.21 0.87 14.52
CA LYS A 350 9.17 1.12 15.62
C LYS A 350 10.16 -0.02 15.82
N THR A 351 9.78 -1.25 15.47
CA THR A 351 10.64 -2.44 15.61
C THR A 351 10.52 -3.36 14.39
N PRO A 352 11.56 -4.18 14.09
CA PRO A 352 11.57 -5.12 12.96
C PRO A 352 10.36 -6.07 12.91
N LYS A 353 9.83 -6.42 14.08
CA LYS A 353 8.76 -7.42 14.25
C LYS A 353 7.38 -6.80 14.46
N SER A 354 7.27 -5.47 14.53
CA SER A 354 6.01 -4.78 14.87
C SER A 354 4.88 -5.10 13.89
N SER A 355 5.19 -5.19 12.59
CA SER A 355 4.20 -5.50 11.55
C SER A 355 4.06 -7.00 11.27
N ILE A 356 5.09 -7.82 11.55
CA ILE A 356 5.12 -9.23 11.15
C ILE A 356 3.98 -10.02 11.81
N TYR A 357 4.02 -10.16 13.14
CA TYR A 357 3.05 -11.01 13.84
C TYR A 357 1.67 -10.38 13.93
N SER A 358 1.60 -9.05 14.06
CA SER A 358 0.34 -8.32 14.11
C SER A 358 -0.45 -8.52 12.82
N GLN A 359 0.18 -8.31 11.65
CA GLN A 359 -0.49 -8.49 10.37
C GLN A 359 -0.79 -9.97 10.07
N LEU A 360 0.15 -10.89 10.39
CA LEU A 360 0.01 -12.31 10.07
C LEU A 360 -1.25 -12.95 10.69
N PHE A 361 -1.57 -12.61 11.94
CA PHE A 361 -2.69 -13.22 12.66
C PHE A 361 -3.95 -12.35 12.66
N ILE A 362 -3.82 -11.03 12.82
CA ILE A 362 -4.99 -10.17 13.01
C ILE A 362 -5.73 -9.93 11.70
N LEU A 363 -5.01 -9.87 10.57
CA LEU A 363 -5.64 -9.66 9.26
C LEU A 363 -6.63 -10.81 8.93
N PRO A 364 -6.24 -12.10 8.95
CA PRO A 364 -7.20 -13.18 8.68
C PRO A 364 -8.37 -13.20 9.66
N ILE A 365 -8.11 -12.98 10.96
CA ILE A 365 -9.15 -13.00 11.99
C ILE A 365 -10.17 -11.88 11.75
N CYS A 366 -9.73 -10.64 11.55
CA CYS A 366 -10.63 -9.50 11.38
C CYS A 366 -11.51 -9.66 10.13
N TYR A 367 -10.88 -10.01 9.00
CA TYR A 367 -11.62 -10.17 7.74
C TYR A 367 -12.55 -11.37 7.77
N ALA A 368 -12.19 -12.48 8.44
CA ALA A 368 -13.07 -13.62 8.58
C ALA A 368 -14.30 -13.33 9.45
N VAL A 369 -14.15 -12.61 10.57
CA VAL A 369 -15.28 -12.22 11.43
C VAL A 369 -16.22 -11.28 10.70
N ILE A 370 -15.70 -10.26 10.04
CA ILE A 370 -16.53 -9.26 9.35
C ILE A 370 -17.20 -9.85 8.11
N SER A 371 -16.49 -10.71 7.37
CA SER A 371 -17.10 -11.44 6.27
C SER A 371 -18.20 -12.39 6.72
N LEU A 372 -18.11 -12.97 7.92
CA LEU A 372 -19.19 -13.80 8.48
C LEU A 372 -20.47 -12.99 8.69
N ILE A 373 -20.37 -11.77 9.25
CA ILE A 373 -21.49 -10.83 9.35
C ILE A 373 -22.11 -10.64 7.97
N GLY A 374 -21.24 -10.49 6.96
CA GLY A 374 -21.68 -10.29 5.60
C GLY A 374 -22.47 -11.47 5.02
N ILE A 375 -21.88 -12.65 5.10
CA ILE A 375 -22.45 -13.92 4.64
C ILE A 375 -23.79 -14.20 5.34
N LEU A 376 -23.88 -13.97 6.65
CA LEU A 376 -25.09 -14.22 7.42
C LEU A 376 -26.21 -13.27 7.04
N SER A 377 -25.93 -11.97 6.83
CA SER A 377 -27.00 -11.05 6.42
C SER A 377 -27.43 -11.29 4.96
N ALA A 378 -26.51 -11.68 4.07
CA ALA A 378 -26.88 -12.12 2.71
C ALA A 378 -27.75 -13.38 2.72
N SER A 379 -27.42 -14.36 3.56
CA SER A 379 -28.20 -15.60 3.75
C SER A 379 -29.61 -15.32 4.32
N ALA A 380 -29.72 -14.43 5.30
CA ALA A 380 -31.00 -14.03 5.87
C ALA A 380 -31.84 -13.23 4.85
N ALA A 381 -31.22 -12.31 4.09
CA ALA A 381 -31.90 -11.59 3.01
C ALA A 381 -32.36 -12.53 1.88
N TYR A 382 -31.59 -13.56 1.55
CA TYR A 382 -32.01 -14.59 0.60
C TYR A 382 -33.27 -15.33 1.09
N LYS A 383 -33.36 -15.62 2.39
CA LYS A 383 -34.56 -16.27 2.95
C LYS A 383 -35.81 -15.38 2.88
N LEU A 384 -35.63 -14.06 2.99
CA LEU A 384 -36.69 -13.07 2.89
C LEU A 384 -37.17 -12.83 1.46
N TYR A 385 -36.23 -12.69 0.52
CA TYR A 385 -36.51 -12.15 -0.81
C TYR A 385 -36.29 -13.16 -1.95
N GLY A 386 -35.68 -14.32 -1.68
CA GLY A 386 -35.33 -15.31 -2.70
C GLY A 386 -34.23 -14.88 -3.67
N VAL A 387 -33.55 -13.76 -3.39
CA VAL A 387 -32.51 -13.17 -4.24
C VAL A 387 -31.17 -13.22 -3.54
N ASN A 388 -30.15 -13.73 -4.22
CA ASN A 388 -28.77 -13.73 -3.73
C ASN A 388 -28.19 -12.33 -3.96
N TYR A 389 -28.14 -11.51 -2.90
CA TYR A 389 -27.59 -10.16 -2.99
C TYR A 389 -26.07 -10.18 -2.86
N TRP A 390 -25.40 -9.58 -3.84
CA TRP A 390 -23.95 -9.38 -3.81
C TRP A 390 -23.56 -8.11 -3.05
N ASN A 391 -24.27 -7.01 -3.29
CA ASN A 391 -24.06 -5.73 -2.61
C ASN A 391 -24.98 -5.62 -1.38
N PRO A 392 -24.45 -5.38 -0.16
CA PRO A 392 -25.31 -5.19 1.02
C PRO A 392 -26.21 -3.95 0.94
N LEU A 393 -25.82 -2.94 0.14
CA LEU A 393 -26.63 -1.73 -0.05
C LEU A 393 -27.94 -2.05 -0.79
N ASP A 394 -27.97 -3.08 -1.62
CA ASP A 394 -29.20 -3.53 -2.29
C ASP A 394 -30.22 -4.08 -1.28
N ILE A 395 -29.75 -4.75 -0.22
CA ILE A 395 -30.60 -5.25 0.86
C ILE A 395 -31.21 -4.06 1.63
N LEU A 396 -30.43 -3.01 1.90
CA LEU A 396 -30.95 -1.78 2.51
C LEU A 396 -31.96 -1.08 1.61
N ASN A 397 -31.74 -1.09 0.29
CA ASN A 397 -32.70 -0.57 -0.67
C ASN A 397 -34.04 -1.32 -0.60
N ARG A 398 -34.01 -2.66 -0.47
CA ARG A 398 -35.24 -3.46 -0.26
C ARG A 398 -36.01 -3.06 1.00
N TYR A 399 -35.34 -2.61 2.05
CA TYR A 399 -36.04 -2.16 3.26
C TYR A 399 -36.83 -0.87 3.03
N LEU A 400 -36.45 -0.04 2.07
CA LEU A 400 -37.18 1.18 1.69
C LEU A 400 -38.45 0.90 0.88
N GLU A 401 -38.62 -0.30 0.31
CA GLU A 401 -39.88 -0.70 -0.34
C GLU A 401 -41.06 -0.60 0.64
N HIS A 402 -40.82 -0.99 1.89
CA HIS A 402 -41.73 -0.74 3.01
C HIS A 402 -41.37 0.58 3.69
N TYR A 403 -41.86 1.70 3.14
CA TYR A 403 -41.44 3.06 3.50
C TYR A 403 -41.96 3.57 4.88
N THR A 404 -41.76 2.79 5.94
CA THR A 404 -42.12 3.16 7.33
C THR A 404 -41.09 4.09 7.97
N SER A 405 -41.48 4.85 9.00
CA SER A 405 -40.57 5.74 9.74
C SER A 405 -39.35 5.01 10.29
N GLY A 406 -39.54 3.80 10.83
CA GLY A 406 -38.45 2.95 11.32
C GLY A 406 -37.48 2.48 10.24
N ASN A 407 -37.99 2.04 9.08
CA ASN A 407 -37.13 1.60 7.97
C ASN A 407 -36.33 2.78 7.39
N ARG A 408 -36.96 3.95 7.24
CA ARG A 408 -36.28 5.17 6.77
C ARG A 408 -35.15 5.58 7.70
N ALA A 409 -35.42 5.65 9.01
CA ALA A 409 -34.40 6.02 9.99
C ALA A 409 -33.25 4.99 10.03
N GLY A 410 -33.58 3.69 10.04
CA GLY A 410 -32.58 2.62 10.05
C GLY A 410 -31.68 2.62 8.81
N VAL A 411 -32.28 2.72 7.61
CA VAL A 411 -31.53 2.79 6.36
C VAL A 411 -30.67 4.06 6.30
N PHE A 412 -31.19 5.22 6.70
CA PHE A 412 -30.42 6.46 6.74
C PHE A 412 -29.20 6.34 7.66
N LEU A 413 -29.37 5.86 8.90
CA LEU A 413 -28.28 5.76 9.88
C LEU A 413 -27.19 4.77 9.45
N ILE A 414 -27.59 3.60 8.93
CA ILE A 414 -26.63 2.60 8.45
C ILE A 414 -25.91 3.11 7.20
N SER A 415 -26.63 3.71 6.25
CA SER A 415 -26.05 4.25 5.02
C SER A 415 -25.12 5.44 5.32
N PHE A 416 -25.45 6.27 6.31
CA PHE A 416 -24.57 7.35 6.76
C PHE A 416 -23.27 6.79 7.34
N ALA A 417 -23.36 5.77 8.21
CA ALA A 417 -22.18 5.12 8.76
C ALA A 417 -21.32 4.47 7.66
N PHE A 418 -21.92 3.79 6.68
CA PHE A 418 -21.20 3.20 5.55
C PHE A 418 -20.61 4.26 4.61
N ALA A 419 -21.30 5.37 4.36
CA ALA A 419 -20.74 6.49 3.58
C ALA A 419 -19.49 7.06 4.28
N PHE A 420 -19.56 7.28 5.59
CA PHE A 420 -18.44 7.75 6.39
C PHE A 420 -17.27 6.75 6.40
N ASP A 421 -17.59 5.46 6.51
CA ASP A 421 -16.63 4.38 6.42
C ASP A 421 -15.89 4.37 5.07
N GLN A 422 -16.64 4.49 3.98
CA GLN A 422 -16.13 4.50 2.62
C GLN A 422 -15.23 5.71 2.37
N LEU A 423 -15.59 6.88 2.92
CA LEU A 423 -14.78 8.09 2.85
C LEU A 423 -13.42 7.87 3.54
N GLY A 424 -13.43 7.35 4.77
CA GLY A 424 -12.20 7.11 5.53
C GLY A 424 -11.30 6.03 4.91
N ALA A 425 -11.89 4.93 4.44
CA ALA A 425 -11.17 3.88 3.73
C ALA A 425 -10.54 4.39 2.43
N ASN A 426 -11.27 5.24 1.69
CA ASN A 426 -10.78 5.76 0.42
C ASN A 426 -9.63 6.76 0.58
N LEU A 427 -9.73 7.61 1.60
CA LEU A 427 -8.71 8.59 1.94
C LEU A 427 -7.39 7.93 2.39
N SER A 428 -7.48 6.96 3.30
CA SER A 428 -6.31 6.25 3.86
C SER A 428 -5.70 5.22 2.91
N GLY A 429 -6.53 4.47 2.19
CA GLY A 429 -6.09 3.32 1.40
C GLY A 429 -5.72 3.65 -0.04
N ASN A 430 -6.29 4.71 -0.63
CA ASN A 430 -6.13 4.98 -2.06
C ASN A 430 -5.60 6.38 -2.35
N ALA A 431 -6.19 7.42 -1.76
CA ALA A 431 -5.83 8.79 -2.10
C ALA A 431 -4.40 9.14 -1.64
N ILE A 432 -4.11 8.94 -0.35
CA ILE A 432 -2.78 9.22 0.22
C ILE A 432 -1.71 8.33 -0.44
N PRO A 433 -1.90 7.00 -0.54
CA PRO A 433 -0.98 6.11 -1.24
C PRO A 433 -0.72 6.49 -2.71
N ALA A 434 -1.76 6.87 -3.47
CA ALA A 434 -1.60 7.37 -4.83
C ALA A 434 -0.80 8.69 -4.86
N GLY A 435 -1.08 9.60 -3.93
CA GLY A 435 -0.33 10.84 -3.78
C GLY A 435 1.16 10.59 -3.55
N THR A 436 1.52 9.67 -2.64
CA THR A 436 2.92 9.29 -2.37
C THR A 436 3.60 8.71 -3.61
N ASP A 437 2.93 7.84 -4.37
CA ASP A 437 3.50 7.28 -5.60
C ASP A 437 3.68 8.32 -6.71
N MET A 438 2.69 9.18 -6.91
CA MET A 438 2.76 10.23 -7.92
C MET A 438 3.87 11.24 -7.60
N THR A 439 4.13 11.49 -6.31
CA THR A 439 5.31 12.22 -5.87
C THR A 439 6.61 11.48 -6.20
N ALA A 440 6.64 10.16 -6.26
CA ALA A 440 7.81 9.43 -6.78
C ALA A 440 7.97 9.48 -8.30
N LEU A 441 6.87 9.68 -9.05
CA LEU A 441 6.91 9.81 -10.50
C LEU A 441 7.38 11.20 -10.94
N LEU A 442 6.82 12.25 -10.34
CA LEU A 442 7.07 13.65 -10.69
C LEU A 442 7.23 14.53 -9.42
N PRO A 443 8.27 14.29 -8.59
CA PRO A 443 8.40 14.95 -7.29
C PRO A 443 8.52 16.47 -7.38
N LYS A 444 9.07 16.97 -8.50
CA LYS A 444 9.21 18.41 -8.75
C LYS A 444 7.86 19.13 -8.82
N PHE A 445 6.81 18.47 -9.31
CA PHE A 445 5.52 19.10 -9.61
C PHE A 445 4.38 18.61 -8.70
N ILE A 446 4.52 17.40 -8.15
CA ILE A 446 3.47 16.70 -7.42
C ILE A 446 3.91 16.48 -5.97
N ASN A 447 3.20 17.12 -5.05
CA ASN A 447 3.18 16.74 -3.64
C ASN A 447 2.01 15.79 -3.36
N ILE A 448 2.00 15.17 -2.17
CA ILE A 448 0.98 14.21 -1.76
C ILE A 448 -0.44 14.77 -1.93
N ARG A 449 -0.66 16.07 -1.64
CA ARG A 449 -1.99 16.71 -1.79
C ARG A 449 -2.40 16.83 -3.25
N ARG A 450 -1.54 17.38 -4.10
CA ARG A 450 -1.78 17.53 -5.55
C ARG A 450 -2.00 16.16 -6.20
N GLY A 451 -1.21 15.16 -5.83
CA GLY A 451 -1.36 13.78 -6.31
C GLY A 451 -2.70 13.16 -5.87
N SER A 452 -3.14 13.42 -4.64
CA SER A 452 -4.46 12.97 -4.15
C SER A 452 -5.62 13.60 -4.95
N TYR A 453 -5.54 14.88 -5.30
CA TYR A 453 -6.53 15.54 -6.16
C TYR A 453 -6.51 14.99 -7.60
N LEU A 454 -5.32 14.73 -8.15
CA LEU A 454 -5.19 14.12 -9.47
C LEU A 454 -5.82 12.72 -9.49
N CYS A 455 -5.60 11.93 -8.44
CA CYS A 455 -6.25 10.63 -8.25
C CYS A 455 -7.79 10.77 -8.24
N ALA A 456 -8.33 11.74 -7.50
CA ALA A 456 -9.77 12.00 -7.47
C ALA A 456 -10.33 12.44 -8.84
N CYS A 457 -9.59 13.20 -9.63
CA CYS A 457 -10.00 13.56 -11.00
C CYS A 457 -9.98 12.36 -11.95
N ILE A 458 -8.91 11.56 -11.92
CA ILE A 458 -8.79 10.34 -12.75
C ILE A 458 -9.92 9.36 -12.41
N ALA A 459 -10.32 9.28 -11.14
CA ALA A 459 -11.40 8.41 -10.70
C ALA A 459 -12.74 8.66 -11.40
N LEU A 460 -13.02 9.89 -11.87
CA LEU A 460 -14.24 10.17 -12.65
C LEU A 460 -14.22 9.51 -14.03
N VAL A 461 -13.03 9.46 -14.66
CA VAL A 461 -12.83 8.91 -16.01
C VAL A 461 -12.88 7.38 -16.01
N ILE A 462 -12.65 6.74 -14.86
CA ILE A 462 -12.66 5.27 -14.73
C ILE A 462 -14.07 4.67 -14.91
N CYS A 463 -15.13 5.46 -14.71
CA CYS A 463 -16.52 5.01 -14.86
C CYS A 463 -16.84 3.73 -14.04
N PRO A 464 -16.78 3.81 -12.69
CA PRO A 464 -16.79 2.65 -11.81
C PRO A 464 -18.09 1.83 -11.86
N TRP A 465 -19.21 2.45 -12.25
CA TRP A 465 -20.51 1.79 -12.43
C TRP A 465 -20.45 0.61 -13.42
N ASN A 466 -19.58 0.66 -14.44
CA ASN A 466 -19.42 -0.46 -15.38
C ASN A 466 -18.65 -1.63 -14.74
N LEU A 467 -17.69 -1.34 -13.87
CA LEU A 467 -16.91 -2.35 -13.13
C LEU A 467 -17.78 -3.02 -12.05
N MET A 468 -18.65 -2.24 -11.41
CA MET A 468 -19.51 -2.66 -10.29
C MET A 468 -20.86 -3.22 -10.74
N ALA A 469 -21.12 -3.34 -12.04
CA ALA A 469 -22.40 -3.82 -12.58
C ALA A 469 -22.75 -5.26 -12.17
N SER A 470 -21.75 -6.10 -11.89
CA SER A 470 -21.96 -7.45 -11.37
C SER A 470 -20.73 -7.97 -10.63
N SER A 471 -20.93 -8.98 -9.77
CA SER A 471 -19.83 -9.70 -9.10
C SER A 471 -18.82 -10.30 -10.09
N SER A 472 -19.29 -10.77 -11.25
CA SER A 472 -18.44 -11.35 -12.29
C SER A 472 -17.55 -10.29 -12.96
N LYS A 473 -18.12 -9.14 -13.35
CA LYS A 473 -17.33 -8.03 -13.93
C LYS A 473 -16.34 -7.46 -12.92
N PHE A 474 -16.75 -7.33 -11.66
CA PHE A 474 -15.89 -6.87 -10.58
C PHE A 474 -14.71 -7.81 -10.34
N THR A 475 -14.95 -9.11 -10.15
CA THR A 475 -13.88 -10.10 -9.94
C THR A 475 -12.99 -10.26 -11.16
N THR A 476 -13.53 -10.13 -12.37
CA THR A 476 -12.75 -10.15 -13.61
C THR A 476 -11.79 -8.97 -13.67
N ALA A 477 -12.23 -7.77 -13.32
CA ALA A 477 -11.38 -6.59 -13.27
C ALA A 477 -10.27 -6.75 -12.23
N LEU A 478 -10.59 -7.20 -11.01
CA LEU A 478 -9.58 -7.47 -9.99
C LEU A 478 -8.54 -8.49 -10.44
N GLY A 479 -9.01 -9.61 -11.01
CA GLY A 479 -8.13 -10.67 -11.49
C GLY A 479 -7.22 -10.21 -12.63
N ALA A 480 -7.70 -9.34 -13.52
CA ALA A 480 -6.94 -8.83 -14.65
C ALA A 480 -5.72 -8.03 -14.18
N TYR A 481 -5.92 -7.16 -13.20
CA TYR A 481 -4.85 -6.36 -12.65
C TYR A 481 -3.91 -7.16 -11.75
N ALA A 482 -4.46 -8.10 -10.97
CA ALA A 482 -3.66 -8.98 -10.11
C ALA A 482 -2.61 -9.77 -10.88
N VAL A 483 -2.82 -10.09 -12.17
CA VAL A 483 -1.81 -10.69 -13.06
C VAL A 483 -0.53 -9.85 -13.13
N PHE A 484 -0.65 -8.54 -13.33
CA PHE A 484 0.50 -7.65 -13.42
C PHE A 484 1.14 -7.47 -12.06
N LEU A 485 0.34 -7.21 -11.02
CA LEU A 485 0.83 -6.91 -9.68
C LEU A 485 1.52 -8.10 -9.02
N SER A 486 0.99 -9.32 -9.21
CA SER A 486 1.61 -10.54 -8.68
C SER A 486 2.98 -10.82 -9.28
N ALA A 487 3.15 -10.60 -10.60
CA ALA A 487 4.44 -10.75 -11.27
C ALA A 487 5.49 -9.77 -10.73
N ILE A 488 5.09 -8.52 -10.45
CA ILE A 488 5.97 -7.52 -9.81
C ILE A 488 6.36 -7.97 -8.41
N ALA A 489 5.38 -8.39 -7.59
CA ALA A 489 5.60 -8.84 -6.22
C ALA A 489 6.52 -10.06 -6.17
N GLY A 490 6.37 -10.99 -7.13
CA GLY A 490 7.22 -12.17 -7.26
C GLY A 490 8.69 -11.84 -7.50
N VAL A 491 8.97 -10.91 -8.42
CA VAL A 491 10.35 -10.47 -8.71
C VAL A 491 10.96 -9.73 -7.51
N ILE A 492 10.23 -8.79 -6.90
CA ILE A 492 10.72 -8.04 -5.72
C ILE A 492 11.03 -9.00 -4.57
N SER A 493 10.14 -9.97 -4.32
CA SER A 493 10.33 -10.94 -3.26
C SER A 493 11.51 -11.86 -3.53
N ALA A 494 11.66 -12.35 -4.76
CA ALA A 494 12.80 -13.17 -5.17
C ALA A 494 14.13 -12.42 -5.03
N ASP A 495 14.17 -11.14 -5.43
CA ASP A 495 15.35 -10.29 -5.29
C ASP A 495 15.74 -10.08 -3.83
N TYR A 496 14.77 -9.69 -2.98
CA TYR A 496 15.04 -9.42 -1.58
C TYR A 496 15.41 -10.67 -0.79
N PHE A 497 14.58 -11.73 -0.83
CA PHE A 497 14.75 -12.89 0.04
C PHE A 497 15.81 -13.88 -0.45
N VAL A 498 15.95 -14.06 -1.77
CA VAL A 498 16.78 -15.16 -2.31
C VAL A 498 18.07 -14.62 -2.91
N VAL A 499 18.03 -13.57 -3.72
CA VAL A 499 19.23 -13.01 -4.38
C VAL A 499 20.08 -12.24 -3.38
N ARG A 500 19.48 -11.25 -2.71
CA ARG A 500 20.19 -10.33 -1.81
C ARG A 500 20.21 -10.77 -0.36
N LYS A 501 19.48 -11.85 -0.02
CA LYS A 501 19.44 -12.44 1.34
C LYS A 501 19.09 -11.41 2.42
N GLY A 502 18.16 -10.51 2.10
CA GLY A 502 17.72 -9.43 2.97
C GLY A 502 18.58 -8.18 2.97
N TYR A 503 19.73 -8.15 2.27
CA TYR A 503 20.60 -6.97 2.24
C TYR A 503 20.15 -5.94 1.21
N VAL A 504 19.99 -4.69 1.66
CA VAL A 504 19.74 -3.52 0.80
C VAL A 504 20.64 -2.40 1.25
N ASN A 505 21.53 -1.93 0.38
CA ASN A 505 22.27 -0.69 0.62
C ASN A 505 21.36 0.50 0.28
N VAL A 506 20.95 1.26 1.28
CA VAL A 506 19.97 2.36 1.11
C VAL A 506 20.57 3.52 0.31
N PHE A 507 21.86 3.84 0.45
CA PHE A 507 22.48 4.96 -0.28
C PHE A 507 22.41 4.77 -1.79
N HIS A 508 22.65 3.54 -2.25
CA HIS A 508 22.55 3.18 -3.66
C HIS A 508 21.14 3.35 -4.24
N CYS A 509 20.08 3.35 -3.42
CA CYS A 509 18.69 3.55 -3.85
C CYS A 509 18.38 5.01 -4.26
N TYR A 510 19.21 5.96 -3.81
CA TYR A 510 18.99 7.40 -3.97
C TYR A 510 20.09 8.07 -4.84
N THR A 511 20.77 7.27 -5.67
CA THR A 511 21.80 7.74 -6.61
C THR A 511 21.54 7.23 -8.03
N ASN A 512 22.03 7.96 -9.02
CA ASN A 512 22.06 7.56 -10.44
C ASN A 512 23.50 7.35 -10.96
N LYS A 513 24.50 7.30 -10.07
CA LYS A 513 25.88 7.01 -10.46
C LYS A 513 25.95 5.72 -11.27
N PRO A 514 26.75 5.66 -12.35
CA PRO A 514 26.88 4.45 -13.18
C PRO A 514 27.32 3.20 -12.41
N ASP A 515 28.11 3.39 -11.35
CA ASP A 515 28.60 2.31 -10.48
C ASP A 515 27.60 1.90 -9.38
N SER A 516 26.43 2.53 -9.33
CA SER A 516 25.42 2.15 -8.34
C SER A 516 24.82 0.78 -8.60
N TYR A 517 24.65 -0.01 -7.53
CA TYR A 517 24.09 -1.36 -7.60
C TYR A 517 22.72 -1.44 -8.27
N TYR A 518 21.88 -0.42 -8.13
CA TYR A 518 20.51 -0.42 -8.68
C TYR A 518 20.36 0.39 -9.97
N MET A 519 21.45 0.99 -10.47
CA MET A 519 21.44 1.57 -11.81
C MET A 519 21.48 0.46 -12.86
N TYR A 520 22.15 -0.67 -12.58
CA TYR A 520 22.33 -1.86 -13.44
C TYR A 520 23.03 -1.60 -14.79
N ASN A 521 22.54 -0.66 -15.59
CA ASN A 521 23.07 -0.25 -16.88
C ASN A 521 22.82 1.25 -17.11
N ARG A 522 23.28 1.79 -18.24
CA ARG A 522 23.08 3.20 -18.63
C ARG A 522 21.59 3.62 -18.65
N TYR A 523 20.69 2.66 -18.82
CA TYR A 523 19.25 2.89 -18.91
C TYR A 523 18.52 2.66 -17.58
N GLY A 524 19.21 2.44 -16.47
CA GLY A 524 18.58 2.31 -15.16
C GLY A 524 17.64 1.10 -15.04
N THR A 525 17.90 0.01 -15.77
CA THR A 525 16.98 -1.13 -15.87
C THR A 525 17.66 -2.47 -15.62
N ASN A 526 17.03 -3.29 -14.77
CA ASN A 526 17.37 -4.69 -14.61
C ASN A 526 16.61 -5.54 -15.62
N TRP A 527 17.22 -5.82 -16.78
CA TRP A 527 16.58 -6.62 -17.82
C TRP A 527 16.14 -8.01 -17.32
N ARG A 528 16.82 -8.60 -16.33
CA ARG A 528 16.43 -9.90 -15.75
C ARG A 528 15.07 -9.79 -15.05
N ALA A 529 14.88 -8.72 -14.28
CA ALA A 529 13.62 -8.41 -13.59
C ALA A 529 12.49 -8.15 -14.59
N VAL A 530 12.77 -7.40 -15.66
CA VAL A 530 11.80 -7.14 -16.73
C VAL A 530 11.39 -8.43 -17.45
N CYS A 531 12.35 -9.29 -17.80
CA CYS A 531 12.07 -10.59 -18.40
C CYS A 531 11.24 -11.47 -17.45
N GLY A 532 11.60 -11.53 -16.16
CA GLY A 532 10.82 -12.25 -15.15
C GLY A 532 9.37 -11.75 -15.08
N TYR A 533 9.18 -10.43 -15.05
CA TYR A 533 7.86 -9.79 -15.06
C TYR A 533 7.03 -10.14 -16.31
N ILE A 534 7.59 -10.00 -17.51
CA ILE A 534 6.88 -10.28 -18.77
C ILE A 534 6.51 -11.77 -18.88
N VAL A 535 7.46 -12.67 -18.55
CA VAL A 535 7.22 -14.12 -18.60
C VAL A 535 6.23 -14.55 -17.51
N GLY A 536 6.21 -13.89 -16.36
CA GLY A 536 5.22 -14.14 -15.31
C GLY A 536 3.78 -13.79 -15.71
N ILE A 537 3.60 -12.79 -16.58
CA ILE A 537 2.28 -12.38 -17.09
C ILE A 537 1.78 -13.36 -18.15
N ALA A 538 2.66 -13.88 -19.01
CA ALA A 538 2.29 -14.62 -20.22
C ALA A 538 1.35 -15.82 -19.98
N PRO A 539 1.52 -16.69 -18.96
CA PRO A 539 0.62 -17.83 -18.71
C PRO A 539 -0.83 -17.41 -18.41
N ASN A 540 -1.00 -16.27 -17.74
CA ASN A 540 -2.30 -15.77 -17.34
C ASN A 540 -3.00 -14.98 -18.47
N PHE A 541 -2.24 -14.51 -19.45
CA PHE A 541 -2.76 -13.63 -20.51
C PHE A 541 -3.85 -14.31 -21.35
N ALA A 542 -3.68 -15.59 -21.67
CA ALA A 542 -4.69 -16.34 -22.42
C ALA A 542 -6.02 -16.47 -21.64
N GLY A 543 -5.98 -16.79 -20.34
CA GLY A 543 -7.19 -16.84 -19.54
C GLY A 543 -7.79 -15.45 -19.24
N PHE A 544 -6.97 -14.40 -19.20
CA PHE A 544 -7.44 -13.01 -19.15
C PHE A 544 -8.26 -12.66 -20.40
N LEU A 545 -7.79 -13.01 -21.61
CA LEU A 545 -8.58 -12.85 -22.84
C LEU A 545 -9.91 -13.62 -22.75
N GLY A 546 -9.89 -14.82 -22.18
CA GLY A 546 -11.10 -15.60 -21.90
C GLY A 546 -12.12 -14.92 -21.00
N SER A 547 -11.63 -14.13 -20.02
CA SER A 547 -12.50 -13.41 -19.08
C SER A 547 -13.21 -12.20 -19.69
N ILE A 548 -12.76 -11.72 -20.85
CA ILE A 548 -13.36 -10.63 -21.63
C ILE A 548 -14.13 -11.16 -22.86
N ASP A 549 -14.68 -12.37 -22.76
CA ASP A 549 -15.54 -13.01 -23.76
C ASP A 549 -14.83 -13.45 -25.07
N VAL A 550 -13.50 -13.60 -25.06
CA VAL A 550 -12.75 -14.26 -26.16
C VAL A 550 -12.75 -15.77 -25.96
N HIS A 551 -12.96 -16.55 -27.02
CA HIS A 551 -12.92 -18.01 -26.91
C HIS A 551 -11.49 -18.50 -26.62
N VAL A 552 -11.30 -19.18 -25.49
CA VAL A 552 -10.01 -19.77 -25.09
C VAL A 552 -10.19 -21.16 -24.47
N PRO A 553 -9.15 -22.02 -24.51
CA PRO A 553 -9.22 -23.34 -23.90
C PRO A 553 -9.50 -23.28 -22.40
N ILE A 554 -10.29 -24.22 -21.88
CA ILE A 554 -10.67 -24.25 -20.46
C ILE A 554 -9.46 -24.36 -19.52
N GLY A 555 -8.36 -24.97 -20.00
CA GLY A 555 -7.09 -25.02 -19.28
C GLY A 555 -6.49 -23.64 -19.03
N ALA A 556 -6.57 -22.73 -20.01
CA ALA A 556 -6.09 -21.36 -19.86
C ALA A 556 -6.92 -20.58 -18.83
N MET A 557 -8.23 -20.81 -18.78
CA MET A 557 -9.10 -20.23 -17.75
C MET A 557 -8.75 -20.73 -16.34
N LYS A 558 -8.44 -22.03 -16.21
CA LYS A 558 -8.02 -22.62 -14.93
C LYS A 558 -6.68 -22.06 -14.43
N VAL A 559 -5.74 -21.78 -15.33
CA VAL A 559 -4.48 -21.08 -14.99
C VAL A 559 -4.79 -19.67 -14.50
N TYR A 560 -5.67 -18.94 -15.19
CA TYR A 560 -6.09 -17.60 -14.77
C TYR A 560 -6.87 -17.58 -13.45
N TYR A 561 -7.60 -18.64 -13.10
CA TYR A 561 -8.19 -18.76 -11.76
C TYR A 561 -7.14 -18.88 -10.65
N LEU A 562 -5.88 -19.15 -10.97
CA LEU A 562 -4.72 -19.15 -10.07
C LEU A 562 -3.76 -17.99 -10.37
N ASN A 563 -4.24 -16.94 -11.03
CA ASN A 563 -3.47 -15.80 -11.55
C ASN A 563 -2.35 -15.32 -10.61
N TYR A 564 -2.65 -15.08 -9.33
CA TYR A 564 -1.75 -14.47 -8.38
C TYR A 564 -0.57 -15.40 -8.08
N PHE A 565 -0.82 -16.68 -7.79
CA PHE A 565 0.24 -17.64 -7.51
C PHE A 565 1.10 -17.91 -8.74
N ILE A 566 0.47 -18.08 -9.90
CA ILE A 566 1.21 -18.33 -11.14
C ILE A 566 2.08 -17.13 -11.50
N GLY A 567 1.52 -15.92 -11.46
CA GLY A 567 2.28 -14.69 -11.75
C GLY A 567 3.45 -14.51 -10.80
N TYR A 568 3.21 -14.66 -9.49
CA TYR A 568 4.23 -14.52 -8.46
C TYR A 568 5.35 -15.57 -8.59
N LEU A 569 5.00 -16.85 -8.70
CA LEU A 569 5.97 -17.95 -8.75
C LEU A 569 6.75 -17.96 -10.07
N VAL A 570 6.08 -17.82 -11.21
CA VAL A 570 6.75 -17.85 -12.52
C VAL A 570 7.68 -16.65 -12.66
N ALA A 571 7.24 -15.44 -12.28
CA ALA A 571 8.08 -14.25 -12.38
C ALA A 571 9.31 -14.36 -11.46
N GLY A 572 9.11 -14.82 -10.22
CA GLY A 572 10.20 -15.05 -9.27
C GLY A 572 11.18 -16.11 -9.77
N LEU A 573 10.71 -17.28 -10.22
CA LEU A 573 11.55 -18.37 -10.70
C LEU A 573 12.37 -17.96 -11.93
N VAL A 574 11.76 -17.31 -12.92
CA VAL A 574 12.46 -16.82 -14.11
C VAL A 574 13.54 -15.81 -13.71
N TYR A 575 13.21 -14.89 -12.79
CA TYR A 575 14.20 -13.95 -12.27
C TYR A 575 15.39 -14.66 -11.61
N LEU A 576 15.14 -15.65 -10.75
CA LEU A 576 16.19 -16.42 -10.07
C LEU A 576 17.07 -17.19 -11.07
N VAL A 577 16.48 -17.80 -12.09
CA VAL A 577 17.23 -18.50 -13.15
C VAL A 577 18.10 -17.52 -13.92
N LEU A 578 17.58 -16.35 -14.29
CA LEU A 578 18.34 -15.34 -15.00
C LEU A 578 19.49 -14.77 -14.14
N VAL A 579 19.27 -14.56 -12.84
CA VAL A 579 20.33 -14.11 -11.92
C VAL A 579 21.37 -15.20 -11.67
N TYR A 580 20.98 -16.47 -11.66
CA TYR A 580 21.90 -17.59 -11.54
C TYR A 580 22.93 -17.61 -12.70
N TYR A 581 22.47 -17.43 -13.94
CA TYR A 581 23.36 -17.37 -15.11
C TYR A 581 24.04 -16.01 -15.29
N PHE A 582 23.34 -14.92 -14.93
CA PHE A 582 23.80 -13.55 -15.11
C PHE A 582 23.72 -12.80 -13.77
N PRO A 583 24.75 -12.92 -12.90
CA PRO A 583 24.70 -12.35 -11.57
C PRO A 583 24.53 -10.82 -11.57
N VAL A 584 23.95 -10.32 -10.47
CA VAL A 584 23.71 -8.90 -10.21
C VAL A 584 24.73 -8.36 -9.20
N LYS A 585 25.03 -7.06 -9.27
CA LYS A 585 25.89 -6.37 -8.30
C LYS A 585 25.11 -6.01 -7.02
N GLY A 586 25.84 -5.76 -5.94
CA GLY A 586 25.26 -5.40 -4.64
C GLY A 586 24.70 -6.61 -3.87
N VAL A 587 25.17 -7.82 -4.18
CA VAL A 587 24.98 -9.00 -3.34
C VAL A 587 26.16 -9.06 -2.35
N PRO A 588 25.91 -9.06 -1.04
CA PRO A 588 26.98 -9.05 -0.05
C PRO A 588 27.86 -10.31 -0.17
N HIS A 589 29.18 -10.12 -0.08
CA HIS A 589 30.20 -11.17 -0.13
C HIS A 589 30.10 -12.15 -1.31
N ASN A 590 29.48 -11.74 -2.43
CA ASN A 590 29.19 -12.62 -3.56
C ASN A 590 28.43 -13.90 -3.15
N ALA A 591 27.54 -13.79 -2.16
CA ALA A 591 26.72 -14.90 -1.70
C ALA A 591 25.97 -15.56 -2.87
N LYS A 592 26.02 -16.89 -2.93
CA LYS A 592 25.30 -17.66 -3.93
C LYS A 592 23.82 -17.76 -3.55
N LEU A 593 22.99 -17.98 -4.57
CA LEU A 593 21.55 -18.24 -4.39
C LEU A 593 21.27 -19.38 -3.41
N THR A 594 22.14 -20.39 -3.35
CA THR A 594 22.03 -21.58 -2.48
C THR A 594 22.47 -21.35 -1.04
N ASP A 595 23.16 -20.24 -0.75
CA ASP A 595 23.75 -20.03 0.56
C ASP A 595 22.66 -19.71 1.59
N ARG A 596 22.76 -20.33 2.77
CA ARG A 596 21.82 -20.16 3.88
C ARG A 596 22.28 -19.07 4.85
N VAL A 597 22.60 -17.91 4.28
CA VAL A 597 23.03 -16.71 5.00
C VAL A 597 21.94 -15.65 4.91
N TRP A 598 21.89 -14.76 5.90
CA TRP A 598 20.95 -13.65 5.97
C TRP A 598 21.71 -12.39 6.39
N TYR A 599 21.62 -11.34 5.59
CA TYR A 599 22.43 -10.12 5.69
C TYR A 599 21.58 -8.85 5.88
N GLU A 600 20.36 -9.02 6.39
CA GLU A 600 19.48 -7.92 6.73
C GLU A 600 20.08 -7.08 7.88
N GLU A 601 20.17 -5.77 7.68
CA GLU A 601 20.78 -4.82 8.62
C GLU A 601 19.76 -3.72 8.94
N TRP A 602 19.51 -3.48 10.23
CA TRP A 602 18.70 -2.35 10.67
C TRP A 602 19.50 -1.06 10.54
N ILE A 603 18.99 -0.10 9.76
CA ILE A 603 19.72 1.14 9.46
C ILE A 603 19.06 2.31 10.18
N GLU A 604 19.86 3.07 10.92
CA GLU A 604 19.47 4.37 11.44
C GLU A 604 19.83 5.47 10.44
N VAL A 605 18.89 6.40 10.22
CA VAL A 605 18.91 7.36 9.10
C VAL A 605 18.74 8.81 9.57
N GLU A 606 19.07 9.11 10.83
CA GLU A 606 18.91 10.46 11.41
C GLU A 606 19.67 11.54 10.63
N ASP A 607 20.85 11.21 10.11
CA ASP A 607 21.70 12.11 9.34
C ASP A 607 21.81 11.68 7.86
N PHE A 608 20.75 11.06 7.33
CA PHE A 608 20.79 10.41 6.02
C PHE A 608 21.12 11.38 4.88
N ARG A 609 20.73 12.65 5.00
CA ARG A 609 21.02 13.64 3.97
C ARG A 609 22.52 13.91 3.85
N ASN A 610 23.19 14.28 4.94
CA ASN A 610 24.62 14.57 4.93
C ASN A 610 25.42 13.33 4.55
N GLN A 611 25.01 12.16 5.06
CA GLN A 611 25.58 10.88 4.68
C GLN A 611 25.43 10.59 3.17
N ARG A 612 24.25 10.84 2.60
CA ARG A 612 24.03 10.69 1.16
C ARG A 612 24.88 11.67 0.35
N GLU A 613 24.97 12.92 0.76
CA GLU A 613 25.79 13.94 0.07
C GLU A 613 27.28 13.55 0.10
N ALA A 614 27.77 13.03 1.24
CA ALA A 614 29.10 12.46 1.35
C ALA A 614 29.28 11.26 0.41
N PHE A 615 28.30 10.36 0.31
CA PHE A 615 28.32 9.23 -0.64
C PHE A 615 28.31 9.70 -2.11
N GLU A 616 27.55 10.76 -2.43
CA GLU A 616 27.54 11.37 -3.76
C GLU A 616 28.88 12.04 -4.10
N LYS A 617 29.63 12.55 -3.11
CA LYS A 617 30.93 13.19 -3.33
C LYS A 617 32.10 12.20 -3.36
N TYR A 618 32.12 11.25 -2.42
CA TYR A 618 33.29 10.41 -2.13
C TYR A 618 33.10 8.91 -2.45
N GLY A 619 31.86 8.45 -2.68
CA GLY A 619 31.56 7.06 -3.00
C GLY A 619 31.61 6.10 -1.80
N ASP A 620 31.64 4.79 -2.07
CA ASP A 620 31.59 3.73 -1.03
C ASP A 620 32.82 3.72 -0.10
N ALA A 621 34.00 4.15 -0.58
CA ALA A 621 35.27 4.00 0.14
C ALA A 621 35.34 4.81 1.44
N SER A 622 34.75 6.01 1.47
CA SER A 622 34.79 6.90 2.65
C SER A 622 33.74 6.57 3.72
N MET A 623 32.70 5.80 3.38
CA MET A 623 31.67 5.36 4.34
C MET A 623 32.17 4.26 5.30
N SER A 624 33.27 3.58 4.94
CA SER A 624 33.89 2.57 5.79
C SER A 624 34.66 3.17 6.96
N GLU A 625 35.20 4.39 6.80
CA GLU A 625 35.95 5.09 7.85
C GLU A 625 35.03 5.75 8.88
N SER A 626 33.82 6.18 8.51
CA SER A 626 32.85 6.75 9.46
C SER A 626 32.15 5.69 10.32
N LYS A 627 32.02 4.44 9.84
CA LYS A 627 31.54 3.32 10.66
C LYS A 627 32.55 2.85 11.73
N LEU A 628 33.80 3.33 11.68
CA LEU A 628 34.83 3.04 12.69
C LEU A 628 34.90 4.10 13.80
N SER A 629 34.10 5.17 13.72
CA SER A 629 34.09 6.27 14.70
C SER A 629 32.74 6.50 15.39
N ALA A 630 31.80 5.54 15.32
CA ALA A 630 30.48 5.62 15.95
C ALA A 630 30.27 4.53 17.01
#